data_AF-A0A1V4KRN6-F1
#
_entry.id   AF-A0A1V4KRN6-F1
#
_cell.length_a   1.000
_cell.length_b   1.000
_cell.length_c   1.000
_cell.angle_alpha   90.00
_cell.angle_beta   90.00
_cell.angle_gamma   90.00
#
_symmetry.space_group_name_H-M   'P 1'
#
loop_
_entity.id
_entity.type
_entity.pdbx_description
1 polymer ?
#
loop_
_entity_poly.entity_id
_entity_poly.type
_entity_poly.pdbx_seq_one_letter_code
_entity_poly.pdbx_strand_id
1 'polypeptide(L)'
;MGQKVTALVSHTVSTVLEAKGGHSLSPQRLLKYQAIMVEQDDVEIIVTNIVNPASFLSGNIGELVHHDCLEIIEATYSSQSDLKDSLIENAENWFMDRSSYVLKGEMHACYAITTTCKVIESGPLSKNTSAQKAKMIALTHALDLAQDKTVNIYTDSKYAFGVVHAHRAIWKERGLLNSQGKHIKHAEEILKLLEAVQLPKKVAIMHIKTHQKVSSELEKGNELVDREAK
;
A
#
# COMPACT_ATOMS: atom_id res chain seq x y z
N MET A 1 10.91 40.54 -14.11
CA MET A 1 10.22 40.46 -12.81
C MET A 1 8.83 39.93 -13.09
N GLY A 2 8.50 38.77 -12.54
CA GLY A 2 7.20 38.10 -12.74
C GLY A 2 6.08 38.87 -12.05
N GLN A 3 4.89 38.83 -12.62
CA GLN A 3 3.69 39.39 -12.01
C GLN A 3 3.26 38.47 -10.87
N LYS A 4 2.89 39.01 -9.71
CA LYS A 4 2.42 38.18 -8.58
C LYS A 4 1.14 37.45 -9.00
N VAL A 5 1.16 36.12 -8.91
CA VAL A 5 0.04 35.23 -9.26
C VAL A 5 -0.54 34.65 -7.97
N THR A 6 -1.85 34.74 -7.81
CA THR A 6 -2.57 34.07 -6.73
C THR A 6 -3.36 32.89 -7.29
N ALA A 7 -3.02 31.68 -6.85
CA ALA A 7 -3.71 30.46 -7.19
C ALA A 7 -4.72 30.11 -6.09
N LEU A 8 -6.01 30.17 -6.43
CA LEU A 8 -7.09 29.78 -5.53
C LEU A 8 -7.36 28.28 -5.65
N VAL A 9 -7.32 27.56 -4.54
CA VAL A 9 -7.49 26.11 -4.48
C VAL A 9 -8.49 25.71 -3.41
N SER A 10 -9.22 24.62 -3.63
CA SER A 10 -10.18 24.12 -2.63
C SER A 10 -9.54 23.27 -1.53
N HIS A 11 -8.26 22.91 -1.69
CA HIS A 11 -7.51 22.06 -0.77
C HIS A 11 -6.11 22.61 -0.53
N THR A 12 -5.50 22.23 0.57
CA THR A 12 -4.16 22.66 1.01
C THR A 12 -3.06 21.99 0.17
N VAL A 13 -2.93 22.37 -1.11
CA VAL A 13 -2.06 21.69 -2.09
C VAL A 13 -0.57 21.76 -1.71
N SER A 14 -0.12 22.88 -1.14
CA SER A 14 1.28 23.06 -0.69
C SER A 14 1.66 22.05 0.38
N THR A 15 0.87 21.94 1.46
CA THR A 15 1.11 20.98 2.54
C THR A 15 0.99 19.53 2.07
N VAL A 16 0.09 19.23 1.13
CA VAL A 16 0.01 17.89 0.53
C VAL A 16 1.27 17.56 -0.29
N LEU A 17 1.78 18.51 -1.08
CA LEU A 17 3.02 18.32 -1.84
C LEU A 17 4.22 18.10 -0.92
N GLU A 18 4.34 18.88 0.15
CA GLU A 18 5.43 18.77 1.13
C GLU A 18 5.37 17.47 1.94
N ALA A 19 4.20 17.14 2.49
CA ALA A 19 4.06 16.04 3.44
C ALA A 19 3.83 14.67 2.76
N LYS A 20 3.16 14.62 1.61
CA LYS A 20 2.74 13.37 0.95
C LYS A 20 3.15 13.26 -0.52
N GLY A 21 3.74 14.31 -1.11
CA GLY A 21 4.11 14.33 -2.52
C GLY A 21 5.04 13.18 -2.94
N GLY A 22 5.96 12.76 -2.06
CA GLY A 22 6.88 11.64 -2.29
C GLY A 22 6.21 10.27 -2.40
N HIS A 23 5.00 10.11 -1.84
CA HIS A 23 4.25 8.86 -1.95
C HIS A 23 3.54 8.70 -3.31
N SER A 24 3.25 9.81 -4.00
CA SER A 24 2.39 9.81 -5.19
C SER A 24 3.09 10.33 -6.47
N LEU A 25 4.19 11.06 -6.33
CA LEU A 25 4.93 11.66 -7.45
C LEU A 25 6.35 11.11 -7.50
N SER A 26 6.91 10.97 -8.71
CA SER A 26 8.33 10.68 -8.85
C SER A 26 9.16 11.86 -8.32
N PRO A 27 10.39 11.63 -7.81
CA PRO A 27 11.24 12.69 -7.27
C PRO A 27 11.42 13.87 -8.23
N GLN A 28 11.59 13.60 -9.53
CA GLN A 28 11.70 14.64 -10.55
C GLN A 28 10.44 15.50 -10.69
N ARG A 29 9.25 14.88 -10.62
CA ARG A 29 7.97 15.60 -10.71
C ARG A 29 7.71 16.39 -9.44
N LEU A 30 7.99 15.80 -8.27
CA LEU A 30 7.84 16.46 -6.98
C LEU A 30 8.68 17.72 -6.89
N LEU A 31 9.99 17.61 -7.20
CA LEU A 31 10.91 18.76 -7.18
C LEU A 31 10.45 19.86 -8.14
N LYS A 32 9.95 19.49 -9.33
CA LYS A 32 9.43 20.47 -10.29
C LYS A 32 8.21 21.22 -9.74
N TYR A 33 7.28 20.54 -9.09
CA TYR A 33 6.10 21.19 -8.53
C TYR A 33 6.43 22.02 -7.29
N GLN A 34 7.29 21.55 -6.38
CA GLN A 34 7.74 22.35 -5.25
C GLN A 34 8.44 23.63 -5.71
N ALA A 35 9.35 23.53 -6.67
CA ALA A 35 10.08 24.68 -7.20
C ALA A 35 9.17 25.74 -7.83
N ILE A 36 8.02 25.36 -8.40
CA ILE A 36 7.11 26.29 -9.09
C ILE A 36 5.99 26.81 -8.17
N MET A 37 5.48 25.95 -7.29
CA MET A 37 4.25 26.22 -6.54
C MET A 37 4.47 26.59 -5.08
N VAL A 38 5.63 26.23 -4.51
CA VAL A 38 5.92 26.40 -3.08
C VAL A 38 7.09 27.37 -2.86
N GLU A 39 8.17 27.21 -3.63
CA GLU A 39 9.41 27.98 -3.44
C GLU A 39 9.46 29.31 -4.21
N GLN A 40 8.50 29.58 -5.11
CA GLN A 40 8.47 30.80 -5.91
C GLN A 40 7.79 31.96 -5.17
N ASP A 41 8.54 33.05 -4.95
CA ASP A 41 8.04 34.27 -4.27
C ASP A 41 6.91 34.99 -5.03
N ASP A 42 6.79 34.76 -6.34
CA ASP A 42 5.77 35.37 -7.20
C ASP A 42 4.47 34.56 -7.27
N VAL A 43 4.38 33.41 -6.58
CA VAL A 43 3.18 32.56 -6.54
C VAL A 43 2.66 32.44 -5.11
N GLU A 44 1.38 32.78 -4.91
CA GLU A 44 0.70 32.63 -3.63
C GLU A 44 -0.49 31.67 -3.78
N ILE A 45 -0.51 30.60 -2.98
CA ILE A 45 -1.61 29.64 -2.95
C ILE A 45 -2.54 29.97 -1.79
N ILE A 46 -3.81 30.24 -2.09
CA ILE A 46 -4.84 30.55 -1.08
C ILE A 46 -5.94 29.49 -1.14
N VAL A 47 -6.29 28.95 0.02
CA VAL A 47 -7.35 27.95 0.16
C VAL A 47 -8.71 28.63 0.31
N THR A 48 -9.70 28.19 -0.46
CA THR A 48 -11.05 28.77 -0.51
C THR A 48 -12.16 27.70 -0.55
N ASN A 49 -13.35 28.01 -0.02
CA ASN A 49 -14.55 27.17 -0.15
C ASN A 49 -15.26 27.30 -1.50
N ILE A 50 -14.76 28.13 -2.42
CA ILE A 50 -15.45 28.36 -3.69
C ILE A 50 -15.32 27.13 -4.59
N VAL A 51 -16.42 26.38 -4.70
CA VAL A 51 -16.52 25.19 -5.58
C VAL A 51 -16.97 25.58 -6.99
N ASN A 52 -17.75 26.66 -7.15
CA ASN A 52 -18.25 27.11 -8.45
C ASN A 52 -17.23 28.01 -9.17
N PRO A 53 -16.70 27.62 -10.34
CA PRO A 53 -15.72 28.42 -11.08
C PRO A 53 -16.22 29.80 -11.49
N ALA A 54 -17.53 29.97 -11.73
CA ALA A 54 -18.11 31.25 -12.11
C ALA A 54 -18.02 32.31 -10.98
N SER A 55 -17.95 31.87 -9.72
CA SER A 55 -17.82 32.77 -8.57
C SER A 55 -16.45 33.46 -8.48
N PHE A 56 -15.42 32.93 -9.16
CA PHE A 56 -14.12 33.61 -9.25
C PHE A 56 -14.17 34.89 -10.09
N LEU A 57 -15.14 35.00 -11.01
CA LEU A 57 -15.31 36.17 -11.87
C LEU A 57 -15.90 37.37 -11.11
N SER A 58 -16.52 37.15 -9.94
CA SER A 58 -17.09 38.23 -9.13
C SER A 58 -16.10 38.85 -8.15
N GLY A 59 -14.82 38.45 -8.18
CA GLY A 59 -13.79 38.92 -7.24
C GLY A 59 -14.00 38.46 -5.80
N ASN A 60 -14.91 37.50 -5.57
CA ASN A 60 -15.13 36.90 -4.25
C ASN A 60 -14.05 35.84 -4.04
N ILE A 61 -13.28 35.96 -2.96
CA ILE A 61 -12.19 35.03 -2.61
C ILE A 61 -12.71 33.88 -1.72
N GLY A 62 -13.97 33.94 -1.30
CA GLY A 62 -14.59 32.95 -0.42
C GLY A 62 -14.11 33.14 1.02
N GLU A 63 -14.50 32.21 1.89
CA GLU A 63 -13.96 32.16 3.25
C GLU A 63 -12.74 31.25 3.30
N LEU A 64 -11.79 31.59 4.17
CA LEU A 64 -10.66 30.75 4.49
C LEU A 64 -11.17 29.47 5.15
N VAL A 65 -11.07 28.35 4.45
CA VAL A 65 -11.46 27.05 4.99
C VAL A 65 -10.23 26.39 5.59
N HIS A 66 -10.36 25.95 6.82
CA HIS A 66 -9.39 25.07 7.46
C HIS A 66 -9.99 23.68 7.60
N HIS A 67 -9.63 22.78 6.69
CA HIS A 67 -9.81 21.35 6.86
C HIS A 67 -8.46 20.66 6.73
N ASP A 68 -8.18 19.69 7.59
CA ASP A 68 -6.94 18.94 7.56
C ASP A 68 -6.96 17.96 6.39
N CYS A 69 -6.50 18.44 5.24
CA CYS A 69 -6.35 17.61 4.04
C CYS A 69 -5.41 16.42 4.30
N LEU A 70 -4.45 16.52 5.21
CA LEU A 70 -3.54 15.41 5.53
C LEU A 70 -4.27 14.33 6.31
N GLU A 71 -5.07 14.71 7.31
CA GLU A 71 -5.91 13.78 8.08
C GLU A 71 -6.94 13.09 7.17
N ILE A 72 -7.61 13.83 6.28
CA ILE A 72 -8.56 13.24 5.32
C ILE A 72 -7.83 12.33 4.33
N ILE A 73 -6.65 12.72 3.85
CA ILE A 73 -5.85 11.87 2.95
C ILE A 73 -5.43 10.60 3.69
N GLU A 74 -4.99 10.69 4.93
CA GLU A 74 -4.61 9.54 5.74
C GLU A 74 -5.81 8.63 6.03
N ALA A 75 -6.94 9.19 6.46
CA ALA A 75 -8.16 8.45 6.75
C ALA A 75 -8.79 7.81 5.50
N THR A 76 -8.69 8.45 4.34
CA THR A 76 -9.33 8.00 3.09
C THR A 76 -8.39 7.09 2.28
N TYR A 77 -7.08 7.35 2.29
CA TYR A 77 -6.11 6.73 1.38
C TYR A 77 -5.11 5.77 2.05
N SER A 78 -4.96 5.76 3.38
CA SER A 78 -4.12 4.77 4.07
C SER A 78 -4.82 3.41 4.17
N SER A 79 -4.12 2.37 3.75
CA SER A 79 -4.56 0.97 3.86
C SER A 79 -4.66 0.49 5.30
N GLN A 80 -4.05 1.22 6.24
CA GLN A 80 -4.16 1.20 7.71
C GLN A 80 -3.22 2.34 8.17
N SER A 81 -3.58 3.18 9.15
CA SER A 81 -2.66 4.23 9.66
C SER A 81 -1.36 3.66 10.26
N ASP A 82 -1.40 2.40 10.72
CA ASP A 82 -0.29 1.73 11.40
C ASP A 82 0.48 0.73 10.50
N LEU A 83 0.18 0.64 9.20
CA LEU A 83 0.91 -0.23 8.28
C LEU A 83 2.31 0.35 8.03
N LYS A 84 3.34 -0.40 8.39
CA LYS A 84 4.74 -0.02 8.16
C LYS A 84 5.38 -0.85 7.04
N ASP A 85 6.35 -0.25 6.37
CA ASP A 85 7.26 -0.93 5.42
C ASP A 85 8.60 -1.32 6.08
N SER A 86 8.72 -1.08 7.39
CA SER A 86 9.91 -1.29 8.20
C SER A 86 9.57 -2.02 9.50
N LEU A 87 10.59 -2.66 10.07
CA LEU A 87 10.46 -3.57 11.20
C LEU A 87 9.84 -2.89 12.43
N ILE A 88 8.85 -3.55 13.05
CA ILE A 88 8.32 -3.16 14.35
C ILE A 88 9.10 -3.92 15.43
N GLU A 89 9.73 -3.19 16.34
CA GLU A 89 10.45 -3.78 17.47
C GLU A 89 9.51 -4.56 18.38
N ASN A 90 9.98 -5.71 18.88
CA ASN A 90 9.23 -6.63 19.75
C ASN A 90 7.97 -7.24 19.11
N ALA A 91 7.85 -7.18 17.77
CA ALA A 91 6.81 -7.89 17.01
C ALA A 91 7.27 -9.30 16.62
N GLU A 92 6.31 -10.21 16.42
CA GLU A 92 6.62 -11.56 15.92
C GLU A 92 6.88 -11.53 14.41
N ASN A 93 7.92 -12.24 13.96
CA ASN A 93 8.31 -12.30 12.55
C ASN A 93 7.65 -13.51 11.87
N TRP A 94 6.82 -13.23 10.88
CA TRP A 94 6.08 -14.21 10.10
C TRP A 94 6.58 -14.22 8.66
N PHE A 95 6.71 -15.43 8.13
CA PHE A 95 7.17 -15.72 6.78
C PHE A 95 6.07 -16.45 6.05
N MET A 96 5.96 -16.19 4.76
CA MET A 96 4.99 -16.84 3.92
C MET A 96 5.62 -17.25 2.60
N ASP A 97 5.30 -18.45 2.14
CA ASP A 97 5.69 -18.90 0.83
C ASP A 97 4.59 -19.79 0.24
N ARG A 98 4.68 -20.00 -1.08
CA ARG A 98 3.87 -20.94 -1.82
C ARG A 98 4.77 -22.01 -2.42
N SER A 99 4.23 -23.20 -2.57
CA SER A 99 4.79 -24.17 -3.49
C SER A 99 3.78 -24.53 -4.57
N SER A 100 4.29 -25.16 -5.61
CA SER A 100 3.46 -25.89 -6.56
C SER A 100 4.19 -27.16 -6.99
N TYR A 101 3.49 -28.28 -6.97
CA TYR A 101 4.03 -29.58 -7.37
C TYR A 101 3.02 -30.31 -8.26
N VAL A 102 3.51 -31.29 -9.03
CA VAL A 102 2.67 -32.13 -9.88
C VAL A 102 2.51 -33.48 -9.22
N LEU A 103 1.27 -33.88 -8.94
CA LEU A 103 0.93 -35.19 -8.39
C LEU A 103 -0.01 -35.89 -9.37
N LYS A 104 0.38 -37.08 -9.85
CA LYS A 104 -0.42 -37.88 -10.80
C LYS A 104 -0.86 -37.10 -12.06
N GLY A 105 -0.01 -36.19 -12.55
CA GLY A 105 -0.29 -35.37 -13.73
C GLY A 105 -1.14 -34.11 -13.47
N GLU A 106 -1.57 -33.86 -12.23
CA GLU A 106 -2.29 -32.65 -11.85
C GLU A 106 -1.38 -31.68 -11.10
N MET A 107 -1.49 -30.38 -11.41
CA MET A 107 -0.76 -29.33 -10.71
C MET A 107 -1.50 -28.93 -9.43
N HIS A 108 -0.83 -29.12 -8.30
CA HIS A 108 -1.26 -28.68 -6.98
C HIS A 108 -0.46 -27.44 -6.57
N ALA A 109 -1.08 -26.57 -5.80
CA ALA A 109 -0.43 -25.43 -5.18
C ALA A 109 -0.77 -25.45 -3.69
N CYS A 110 0.18 -25.04 -2.86
CA CYS A 110 0.02 -24.93 -1.42
C CYS A 110 0.63 -23.62 -0.93
N TYR A 111 0.27 -23.21 0.27
CA TYR A 111 0.94 -22.13 0.99
C TYR A 111 1.31 -22.57 2.40
N ALA A 112 2.29 -21.88 2.97
CA ALA A 112 2.64 -21.97 4.37
C ALA A 112 2.87 -20.58 4.94
N ILE A 113 2.58 -20.44 6.23
CA ILE A 113 2.82 -19.27 7.07
C ILE A 113 3.54 -19.78 8.31
N THR A 114 4.73 -19.28 8.56
CA THR A 114 5.58 -19.77 9.65
C THR A 114 6.18 -18.60 10.41
N THR A 115 6.60 -18.85 11.64
CA THR A 115 7.61 -18.03 12.29
C THR A 115 9.00 -18.51 11.89
N THR A 116 10.04 -18.09 12.61
CA THR A 116 11.40 -18.63 12.45
C THR A 116 11.54 -20.09 12.89
N CYS A 117 10.61 -20.61 13.70
CA CYS A 117 10.73 -21.94 14.31
C CYS A 117 9.44 -22.77 14.33
N LYS A 118 8.29 -22.20 14.00
CA LYS A 118 6.98 -22.87 14.09
C LYS A 118 6.12 -22.62 12.86
N VAL A 119 5.38 -23.63 12.44
CA VAL A 119 4.30 -23.48 11.45
C VAL A 119 3.08 -22.88 12.13
N ILE A 120 2.60 -21.76 11.60
CA ILE A 120 1.37 -21.11 12.04
C ILE A 120 0.20 -21.75 11.30
N GLU A 121 0.30 -21.81 9.98
CA GLU A 121 -0.72 -22.40 9.09
C GLU A 121 -0.05 -22.91 7.82
N SER A 122 -0.59 -24.00 7.26
CA SER A 122 -0.28 -24.42 5.89
C SER A 122 -1.51 -25.09 5.30
N GLY A 123 -1.67 -24.98 3.98
CA GLY A 123 -2.86 -25.51 3.34
C GLY A 123 -2.78 -25.58 1.82
N PRO A 124 -3.63 -26.43 1.21
CA PRO A 124 -3.75 -26.50 -0.23
C PRO A 124 -4.48 -25.28 -0.79
N LEU A 125 -4.11 -24.89 -1.99
CA LEU A 125 -4.77 -23.88 -2.81
C LEU A 125 -5.57 -24.55 -3.92
N SER A 126 -6.56 -23.83 -4.45
CA SER A 126 -7.36 -24.31 -5.58
C SER A 126 -6.48 -24.67 -6.79
N LYS A 127 -6.91 -25.66 -7.57
CA LYS A 127 -6.21 -26.04 -8.82
C LYS A 127 -6.07 -24.81 -9.74
N ASN A 128 -4.95 -24.73 -10.46
CA ASN A 128 -4.61 -23.61 -11.37
C ASN A 128 -4.47 -22.23 -10.69
N THR A 129 -4.24 -22.16 -9.39
CA THR A 129 -3.92 -20.88 -8.72
C THR A 129 -2.58 -20.36 -9.25
N SER A 130 -2.59 -19.13 -9.78
CA SER A 130 -1.36 -18.49 -10.26
C SER A 130 -0.41 -18.20 -9.11
N ALA A 131 0.88 -18.08 -9.44
CA ALA A 131 1.91 -17.74 -8.46
C ALA A 131 1.60 -16.47 -7.66
N GLN A 132 1.12 -15.44 -8.35
CA GLN A 132 0.81 -14.15 -7.74
C GLN A 132 -0.44 -14.24 -6.86
N LYS A 133 -1.49 -14.90 -7.36
CA LYS A 133 -2.73 -15.11 -6.60
C LYS A 133 -2.48 -15.92 -5.32
N ALA A 134 -1.66 -16.97 -5.40
CA ALA A 134 -1.28 -17.76 -4.25
C ALA A 134 -0.60 -16.92 -3.14
N LYS A 135 0.33 -16.04 -3.52
CA LYS A 135 0.99 -15.14 -2.55
C LYS A 135 0.03 -14.10 -1.98
N MET A 136 -0.97 -13.64 -2.72
CA MET A 136 -1.98 -12.75 -2.15
C MET A 136 -2.89 -13.48 -1.17
N ILE A 137 -3.31 -14.71 -1.50
CA ILE A 137 -4.12 -15.55 -0.62
C ILE A 137 -3.35 -15.81 0.68
N ALA A 138 -2.11 -16.30 0.60
CA ALA A 138 -1.29 -16.57 1.77
C ALA A 138 -1.05 -15.32 2.64
N LEU A 139 -0.85 -14.14 2.03
CA LEU A 139 -0.73 -12.88 2.78
C LEU A 139 -2.06 -12.50 3.47
N THR A 140 -3.19 -12.70 2.80
CA THR A 140 -4.52 -12.45 3.37
C THR A 140 -4.74 -13.34 4.60
N HIS A 141 -4.48 -14.65 4.47
CA HIS A 141 -4.54 -15.60 5.59
C HIS A 141 -3.61 -15.20 6.75
N ALA A 142 -2.39 -14.76 6.46
CA ALA A 142 -1.46 -14.29 7.49
C ALA A 142 -2.02 -13.06 8.24
N LEU A 143 -2.69 -12.15 7.54
CA LEU A 143 -3.30 -10.98 8.16
C LEU A 143 -4.54 -11.35 9.00
N ASP A 144 -5.36 -12.27 8.52
CA ASP A 144 -6.52 -12.79 9.27
C ASP A 144 -6.07 -13.45 10.60
N LEU A 145 -5.03 -14.30 10.54
CA LEU A 145 -4.44 -14.95 11.72
C LEU A 145 -3.75 -13.96 12.66
N ALA A 146 -3.34 -12.80 12.14
CA ALA A 146 -2.71 -11.72 12.87
C ALA A 146 -3.70 -10.72 13.47
N GLN A 147 -5.01 -10.98 13.41
CA GLN A 147 -6.03 -10.14 14.03
C GLN A 147 -5.65 -9.80 15.48
N ASP A 148 -5.71 -8.51 15.82
CA ASP A 148 -5.37 -7.93 17.13
C ASP A 148 -3.91 -8.14 17.60
N LYS A 149 -3.02 -8.65 16.73
CA LYS A 149 -1.59 -8.85 17.03
C LYS A 149 -0.72 -7.73 16.44
N THR A 150 0.51 -7.65 16.97
CA THR A 150 1.59 -6.83 16.41
C THR A 150 2.57 -7.75 15.71
N VAL A 151 2.61 -7.75 14.37
CA VAL A 151 3.40 -8.69 13.57
C VAL A 151 4.22 -8.01 12.47
N ASN A 152 5.35 -8.63 12.14
CA ASN A 152 6.15 -8.32 10.96
C ASN A 152 5.94 -9.46 9.95
N ILE A 153 5.39 -9.18 8.78
CA ILE A 153 5.17 -10.17 7.73
C ILE A 153 6.15 -9.92 6.59
N TYR A 154 6.91 -10.95 6.26
CA TYR A 154 7.84 -10.94 5.14
C TYR A 154 7.23 -11.60 3.91
N THR A 155 7.26 -10.89 2.79
CA THR A 155 6.82 -11.40 1.50
C THR A 155 7.90 -11.20 0.45
N ASP A 156 8.06 -12.18 -0.43
CA ASP A 156 8.90 -12.06 -1.63
C ASP A 156 8.09 -11.58 -2.85
N SER A 157 6.80 -11.28 -2.65
CA SER A 157 5.91 -10.79 -3.70
C SER A 157 5.98 -9.27 -3.78
N LYS A 158 6.77 -8.75 -4.71
CA LYS A 158 6.77 -7.31 -5.03
C LYS A 158 5.37 -6.79 -5.40
N TYR A 159 4.54 -7.65 -6.01
CA TYR A 159 3.17 -7.31 -6.36
C TYR A 159 2.29 -7.17 -5.12
N ALA A 160 2.29 -8.15 -4.20
CA ALA A 160 1.47 -8.08 -2.99
C ALA A 160 1.91 -6.93 -2.08
N PHE A 161 3.23 -6.73 -1.91
CA PHE A 161 3.79 -5.56 -1.23
C PHE A 161 3.29 -4.25 -1.87
N GLY A 162 3.35 -4.16 -3.20
CA GLY A 162 2.85 -3.00 -3.92
C GLY A 162 1.34 -2.79 -3.76
N VAL A 163 0.54 -3.86 -3.66
CA VAL A 163 -0.92 -3.75 -3.46
C VAL A 163 -1.26 -3.18 -2.08
N VAL A 164 -0.64 -3.70 -1.01
CA VAL A 164 -0.94 -3.25 0.37
C VAL A 164 -0.41 -1.86 0.67
N HIS A 165 0.75 -1.50 0.10
CA HIS A 165 1.34 -0.16 0.23
C HIS A 165 0.84 0.84 -0.81
N ALA A 166 0.16 0.37 -1.87
CA ALA A 166 -0.59 1.27 -2.75
C ALA A 166 -1.88 1.71 -2.07
N HIS A 167 -2.27 2.96 -2.33
CA HIS A 167 -3.36 3.61 -1.62
C HIS A 167 -4.69 2.87 -1.86
N ARG A 168 -5.36 2.44 -0.78
CA ARG A 168 -6.63 1.69 -0.82
C ARG A 168 -7.71 2.42 -1.64
N ALA A 169 -7.77 3.74 -1.53
CA ALA A 169 -8.71 4.57 -2.28
C ALA A 169 -8.45 4.54 -3.79
N ILE A 170 -7.21 4.37 -4.28
CA ILE A 170 -6.96 4.24 -5.72
C ILE A 170 -7.61 2.98 -6.29
N TRP A 171 -7.59 1.87 -5.53
CA TRP A 171 -8.23 0.62 -5.94
C TRP A 171 -9.75 0.72 -5.91
N LYS A 172 -10.29 1.41 -4.90
CA LYS A 172 -11.74 1.61 -4.70
C LYS A 172 -12.34 2.61 -5.70
N GLU A 173 -11.71 3.77 -5.89
CA GLU A 173 -12.15 4.85 -6.79
C GLU A 173 -12.05 4.46 -8.26
N ARG A 174 -11.05 3.65 -8.65
CA ARG A 174 -10.92 3.18 -10.03
C ARG A 174 -11.83 1.99 -10.36
N GLY A 175 -12.64 1.51 -9.42
CA GLY A 175 -13.51 0.35 -9.63
C GLY A 175 -12.74 -0.92 -10.04
N LEU A 176 -11.49 -1.06 -9.56
CA LEU A 176 -10.58 -2.14 -9.98
C LEU A 176 -10.34 -2.16 -11.50
N LEU A 177 -10.35 -0.99 -12.14
CA LEU A 177 -9.95 -0.80 -13.53
C LEU A 177 -8.51 -0.26 -13.62
N ASN A 178 -7.77 -0.73 -14.61
CA ASN A 178 -6.47 -0.15 -14.95
C ASN A 178 -6.63 1.18 -15.69
N SER A 179 -5.52 1.87 -15.99
CA SER A 179 -5.53 3.13 -16.74
C SER A 179 -6.09 3.03 -18.17
N GLN A 180 -6.30 1.82 -18.68
CA GLN A 180 -6.91 1.53 -19.98
C GLN A 180 -8.41 1.16 -19.85
N GLY A 181 -9.00 1.27 -18.66
CA GLY A 181 -10.41 0.95 -18.40
C GLY A 181 -10.72 -0.55 -18.35
N LYS A 182 -9.71 -1.42 -18.27
CA LYS A 182 -9.88 -2.88 -18.18
C LYS A 182 -9.81 -3.35 -16.74
N HIS A 183 -10.62 -4.36 -16.38
CA HIS A 183 -10.54 -5.00 -15.08
C HIS A 183 -9.12 -5.49 -14.75
N ILE A 184 -8.71 -5.17 -13.53
CA ILE A 184 -7.47 -5.62 -12.93
C ILE A 184 -7.57 -7.12 -12.65
N LYS A 185 -6.52 -7.86 -13.00
CA LYS A 185 -6.45 -9.29 -12.70
C LYS A 185 -6.45 -9.48 -11.18
N HIS A 186 -7.16 -10.50 -10.70
CA HIS A 186 -7.23 -10.85 -9.27
C HIS A 186 -7.88 -9.77 -8.37
N ALA A 187 -8.83 -9.02 -8.94
CA ALA A 187 -9.56 -7.94 -8.27
C ALA A 187 -10.18 -8.35 -6.93
N GLU A 188 -10.79 -9.54 -6.85
CA GLU A 188 -11.41 -10.05 -5.62
C GLU A 188 -10.36 -10.29 -4.53
N GLU A 189 -9.22 -10.88 -4.88
CA GLU A 189 -8.13 -11.14 -3.93
C GLU A 189 -7.46 -9.84 -3.47
N ILE A 190 -7.40 -8.81 -4.33
CA ILE A 190 -6.92 -7.47 -3.93
C ILE A 190 -7.84 -6.89 -2.86
N LEU A 191 -9.15 -6.94 -3.06
CA LEU A 191 -10.11 -6.40 -2.09
C LEU A 191 -10.00 -7.10 -0.74
N LYS A 192 -9.99 -8.44 -0.75
CA LYS A 192 -9.83 -9.25 0.47
C LYS A 192 -8.53 -8.91 1.22
N LEU A 193 -7.43 -8.79 0.49
CA LEU A 193 -6.14 -8.41 1.06
C LEU A 193 -6.18 -6.99 1.70
N LEU A 194 -6.81 -6.03 1.03
CA LEU A 194 -6.98 -4.66 1.53
C LEU A 194 -7.96 -4.53 2.70
N GLU A 195 -8.85 -5.50 2.89
CA GLU A 195 -9.69 -5.60 4.08
C GLU A 195 -8.93 -6.26 5.23
N ALA A 196 -8.25 -7.38 4.96
CA ALA A 196 -7.50 -8.13 5.97
C ALA A 196 -6.35 -7.32 6.59
N VAL A 197 -5.72 -6.41 5.83
CA VAL A 197 -4.62 -5.57 6.36
C VAL A 197 -5.04 -4.64 7.52
N GLN A 198 -6.35 -4.44 7.70
CA GLN A 198 -6.91 -3.65 8.79
C GLN A 198 -7.10 -4.44 10.09
N LEU A 199 -7.02 -5.78 10.03
CA LEU A 199 -7.30 -6.66 11.17
C LEU A 199 -6.21 -6.66 12.25
N PRO A 200 -4.90 -6.63 11.92
CA PRO A 200 -3.86 -6.60 12.95
C PRO A 200 -3.89 -5.32 13.74
N LYS A 201 -3.50 -5.39 15.03
CA LYS A 201 -3.34 -4.20 15.86
C LYS A 201 -2.25 -3.28 15.32
N LYS A 202 -1.12 -3.85 14.87
CA LYS A 202 -0.04 -3.18 14.15
C LYS A 202 0.62 -4.17 13.22
N VAL A 203 0.92 -3.78 11.99
CA VAL A 203 1.57 -4.69 11.05
C VAL A 203 2.63 -3.97 10.24
N ALA A 204 3.78 -4.63 10.07
CA ALA A 204 4.74 -4.26 9.04
C ALA A 204 4.75 -5.32 7.96
N ILE A 205 4.55 -4.92 6.69
CA ILE A 205 4.67 -5.83 5.55
C ILE A 205 5.90 -5.44 4.76
N MET A 206 6.90 -6.31 4.75
CA MET A 206 8.22 -6.05 4.17
C MET A 206 8.48 -6.93 2.97
N HIS A 207 9.04 -6.34 1.92
CA HIS A 207 9.47 -7.08 0.75
C HIS A 207 10.91 -7.58 0.91
N ILE A 208 11.12 -8.90 0.87
CA ILE A 208 12.45 -9.53 0.81
C ILE A 208 12.72 -9.99 -0.62
N LYS A 209 13.96 -9.82 -1.12
CA LYS A 209 14.35 -10.48 -2.37
C LYS A 209 14.57 -11.97 -2.12
N THR A 210 14.01 -12.82 -2.96
CA THR A 210 14.35 -14.25 -3.01
C THR A 210 15.88 -14.46 -2.98
N HIS A 211 16.37 -15.25 -2.02
CA HIS A 211 17.78 -15.60 -1.80
C HIS A 211 18.73 -14.46 -1.38
N GLN A 212 18.22 -13.40 -0.77
CA GLN A 212 19.09 -12.39 -0.15
C GLN A 212 19.72 -12.98 1.12
N LYS A 213 21.05 -12.88 1.28
CA LYS A 213 21.71 -13.16 2.57
C LYS A 213 21.22 -12.13 3.57
N VAL A 214 20.25 -12.51 4.40
CA VAL A 214 19.72 -11.65 5.47
C VAL A 214 20.19 -12.20 6.81
N SER A 215 19.75 -11.63 7.94
CA SER A 215 20.11 -12.16 9.26
C SER A 215 19.77 -13.65 9.38
N SER A 216 20.50 -14.38 10.22
CA SER A 216 20.33 -15.83 10.40
C SER A 216 18.91 -16.24 10.83
N GLU A 217 18.14 -15.33 11.42
CA GLU A 217 16.75 -15.55 11.79
C GLU A 217 15.82 -15.54 10.57
N LEU A 218 16.04 -14.63 9.62
CA LEU A 218 15.25 -14.54 8.40
C LEU A 218 15.54 -15.72 7.48
N GLU A 219 16.80 -16.18 7.43
CA GLU A 219 17.18 -17.39 6.68
C GLU A 219 16.46 -18.63 7.23
N LYS A 220 16.46 -18.83 8.55
CA LYS A 220 15.76 -19.96 9.20
C LYS A 220 14.25 -19.94 8.95
N GLY A 221 13.62 -18.77 9.05
CA GLY A 221 12.21 -18.61 8.76
C GLY A 221 11.88 -18.91 7.31
N ASN A 222 12.71 -18.44 6.38
CA ASN A 222 12.53 -18.72 4.96
C ASN A 222 12.73 -20.20 4.64
N GLU A 223 13.75 -20.85 5.20
CA GLU A 223 13.97 -22.29 5.03
C GLU A 223 12.80 -23.13 5.57
N LEU A 224 12.24 -22.73 6.72
CA LEU A 224 11.09 -23.41 7.30
C LEU A 224 9.87 -23.28 6.38
N VAL A 225 9.53 -22.07 5.93
CA VAL A 225 8.35 -21.89 5.08
C VAL A 225 8.50 -22.58 3.72
N ASP A 226 9.70 -22.56 3.13
CA ASP A 226 10.00 -23.26 1.87
C ASP A 226 9.85 -24.79 2.01
N ARG A 227 10.11 -25.34 3.21
CA ARG A 227 9.93 -26.76 3.50
C ARG A 227 8.47 -27.13 3.69
N GLU A 228 7.73 -26.32 4.43
CA GLU A 228 6.34 -26.61 4.82
C GLU A 228 5.35 -26.26 3.72
N ALA A 229 5.76 -25.42 2.75
CA ALA A 229 4.98 -25.16 1.56
C ALA A 229 4.99 -26.34 0.58
N LYS A 230 5.99 -27.26 0.62
CA LYS A 230 6.19 -28.35 -0.36
C LYS A 230 5.16 -29.47 -0.31
#